data_AF-A0ABD5CSS9-F1
#
_entry.id   AF-A0ABD5CSS9-F1
#
_cell.length_a   1.000
_cell.length_b   1.000
_cell.length_c   1.000
_cell.angle_alpha   90.00
_cell.angle_beta   90.00
_cell.angle_gamma   90.00
#
_symmetry.space_group_name_H-M   'P 1'
#
loop_
_entity.id
_entity.type
_entity.pdbx_description
1 polymer ?
#
loop_
_entity_poly.entity_id
_entity_poly.type
_entity_poly.pdbx_seq_one_letter_code
_entity_poly.pdbx_strand_id
1 'polypeptide(L)' 'MNTKHVRTRRFNASHVVEAELDHLDWATKQPTQRMLDAGYWRRRLSAVKCRFELSEQQVARVEKILQRLGPLQK' A
#
# COMPACT_ATOMS: atom_id res chain seq x y z
N MET A 1 -13.36 29.91 -1.62
CA MET A 1 -13.84 28.56 -1.95
C MET A 1 -13.28 27.60 -0.91
N ASN A 2 -14.09 27.23 0.09
CA ASN A 2 -13.64 26.42 1.22
C ASN A 2 -13.75 24.94 0.84
N THR A 3 -12.68 24.35 0.30
CA THR A 3 -12.62 22.91 0.02
C THR A 3 -12.61 22.15 1.34
N LYS A 4 -13.81 21.82 1.83
CA LYS A 4 -13.98 20.84 2.90
C LYS A 4 -13.36 19.54 2.38
N HIS A 5 -12.15 19.23 2.82
CA HIS A 5 -11.57 17.90 2.64
C HIS A 5 -12.55 16.94 3.28
N VAL A 6 -13.38 16.29 2.46
CA VAL A 6 -14.15 15.13 2.86
C VAL A 6 -13.10 14.17 3.39
N ARG A 7 -12.98 14.07 4.72
CA ARG A 7 -12.19 13.03 5.35
C ARG A 7 -12.84 11.74 4.89
N THR A 8 -12.28 11.13 3.85
CA THR A 8 -12.68 9.81 3.38
C THR A 8 -12.74 8.93 4.62
N ARG A 9 -13.94 8.48 4.99
CA ARG A 9 -14.11 7.55 6.11
C ARG A 9 -13.28 6.32 5.75
N ARG A 10 -12.18 6.14 6.48
CA ARG A 10 -11.36 4.95 6.35
C ARG A 10 -12.17 3.77 6.86
N PHE A 11 -12.15 2.67 6.13
CA PHE A 11 -12.88 1.48 6.51
C PHE A 11 -12.05 0.65 7.49
N ASN A 12 -12.70 0.20 8.57
CA ASN A 12 -12.15 -0.80 9.46
C ASN A 12 -12.44 -2.19 8.86
N ALA A 13 -11.50 -2.70 8.08
CA ALA A 13 -11.63 -3.97 7.38
C ALA A 13 -10.32 -4.78 7.48
N SER A 14 -9.91 -5.07 8.71
CA SER A 14 -8.59 -5.65 9.01
C SER A 14 -8.29 -6.91 8.18
N HIS A 15 -9.26 -7.83 8.02
CA HIS A 15 -9.07 -9.04 7.23
C HIS A 15 -8.82 -8.78 5.73
N VAL A 16 -9.47 -7.75 5.16
CA VAL A 16 -9.24 -7.34 3.77
C VAL A 16 -7.87 -6.73 3.62
N VAL A 17 -7.46 -5.91 4.60
CA VAL A 17 -6.13 -5.31 4.64
C VAL A 17 -5.06 -6.40 4.71
N GLU A 18 -5.19 -7.39 5.59
CA GLU A 18 -4.22 -8.50 5.67
C GLU A 18 -4.13 -9.28 4.36
N ALA A 19 -5.26 -9.64 3.75
CA ALA A 19 -5.26 -10.36 2.48
C ALA A 19 -4.58 -9.55 1.34
N GLU A 20 -4.82 -8.24 1.30
CA GLU A 20 -4.18 -7.35 0.34
C GLU A 20 -2.67 -7.19 0.62
N LEU A 21 -2.27 -7.09 1.89
CA LEU A 21 -0.85 -7.02 2.27
C LEU A 21 -0.11 -8.33 1.97
N ASP A 22 -0.76 -9.48 2.18
CA ASP A 22 -0.21 -10.79 1.81
C ASP A 22 -0.01 -10.89 0.30
N HIS A 23 -1.00 -10.47 -0.48
CA HIS A 23 -0.89 -10.41 -1.94
C HIS A 23 0.25 -9.50 -2.39
N LEU A 24 0.35 -8.29 -1.83
CA LEU A 24 1.41 -7.33 -2.18
C LEU A 24 2.79 -7.82 -1.75
N ASP A 25 2.94 -8.41 -0.57
CA ASP A 25 4.22 -8.97 -0.12
C ASP A 25 4.66 -10.13 -1.03
N TRP A 26 3.75 -11.02 -1.42
CA TRP A 26 4.04 -12.09 -2.37
C TRP A 26 4.40 -11.54 -3.76
N ALA A 27 3.61 -10.61 -4.31
CA ALA A 27 3.79 -10.06 -5.64
C ALA A 27 5.10 -9.27 -5.79
N THR A 28 5.47 -8.50 -4.76
CA THR A 28 6.73 -7.71 -4.77
C THR A 28 7.99 -8.56 -4.55
N LYS A 29 7.86 -9.84 -4.16
CA LYS A 29 8.97 -10.80 -4.09
C LYS A 29 9.21 -11.54 -5.40
N GLN A 30 8.25 -11.50 -6.34
CA GLN A 30 8.42 -12.16 -7.62
C GLN A 30 9.51 -11.45 -8.43
N PRO A 31 10.33 -12.21 -9.20
CA PRO A 31 11.31 -11.61 -10.10
C PRO A 31 10.59 -10.62 -11.02
N THR A 32 11.21 -9.44 -11.21
CA THR A 32 10.57 -8.26 -11.79
C THR A 32 9.77 -8.62 -13.03
N GLN A 33 8.45 -8.78 -12.86
CA GLN A 33 7.54 -8.93 -13.98
C GLN A 33 7.63 -7.60 -14.72
N ARG A 34 8.28 -7.60 -15.90
CA ARG A 34 8.62 -6.41 -16.70
C ARG A 34 7.47 -5.41 -16.91
N MET A 35 6.24 -5.81 -16.64
CA MET A 35 5.04 -4.99 -16.71
C MET A 35 4.78 -4.07 -15.49
N LEU A 36 5.22 -4.43 -14.27
CA LEU A 36 4.82 -3.71 -13.05
C LEU A 36 6.04 -3.18 -12.31
N ASP A 37 6.34 -1.90 -12.53
CA ASP A 37 7.45 -1.19 -11.91
C ASP A 37 7.21 -0.88 -10.42
N ALA A 38 8.27 -0.45 -9.73
CA ALA A 38 8.21 -0.05 -8.33
C ALA A 38 7.21 1.10 -8.07
N GLY A 39 6.96 1.96 -9.05
CA GLY A 39 5.97 3.04 -8.97
C GLY A 39 4.53 2.52 -8.91
N TYR A 40 4.20 1.49 -9.70
CA TYR A 40 2.90 0.82 -9.64
C TYR A 40 2.62 0.24 -8.25
N TRP A 41 3.59 -0.50 -7.69
CA TRP A 41 3.43 -1.10 -6.36
C TRP A 41 3.30 -0.05 -5.26
N ARG A 42 4.05 1.07 -5.34
CA ARG A 42 3.88 2.20 -4.41
C ARG A 42 2.49 2.81 -4.49
N ARG A 43 1.91 2.98 -5.68
CA ARG A 43 0.53 3.47 -5.84
C ARG A 43 -0.49 2.53 -5.18
N ARG A 44 -0.30 1.21 -5.31
CA ARG A 44 -1.19 0.22 -4.68
C ARG A 44 -1.10 0.27 -3.15
N LEU A 45 0.10 0.33 -2.58
CA LEU A 45 0.29 0.47 -1.14
C LEU A 45 -0.28 1.80 -0.61
N SER A 46 -0.10 2.90 -1.35
CA SER A 46 -0.69 4.19 -1.00
C SER A 46 -2.22 4.15 -0.98
N ALA A 47 -2.84 3.47 -1.95
CA ALA A 47 -4.29 3.29 -1.99
C ALA A 47 -4.80 2.53 -0.74
N VAL A 48 -4.07 1.52 -0.25
CA VAL A 48 -4.40 0.81 1.00
C VAL A 48 -4.37 1.75 2.19
N LYS A 49 -3.29 2.56 2.35
CA LYS A 49 -3.17 3.55 3.43
C LYS A 49 -4.25 4.63 3.39
N CYS A 50 -4.73 4.99 2.19
CA CYS A 50 -5.78 5.99 2.04
C CYS A 50 -7.18 5.44 2.31
N ARG A 51 -7.43 4.17 1.96
CA ARG A 51 -8.77 3.55 1.99
C ARG A 51 -9.12 2.91 3.33
N PHE A 52 -8.11 2.43 4.07
CA PHE A 52 -8.32 1.67 5.29
C PHE A 52 -7.65 2.33 6.49
N GLU A 53 -8.21 2.06 7.67
CA GLU A 53 -7.55 2.34 8.92
C GLU A 53 -6.64 1.16 9.22
N LEU A 54 -5.34 1.44 9.37
CA LEU A 54 -4.31 0.41 9.53
C LEU A 54 -3.88 0.32 10.98
N SER A 55 -3.71 -0.90 11.48
CA SER A 55 -3.02 -1.13 12.75
C SER A 55 -1.52 -0.80 12.62
N GLU A 56 -0.85 -0.60 13.76
CA GLU A 56 0.61 -0.39 13.76
C GLU A 56 1.38 -1.54 13.09
N GLN A 57 0.92 -2.78 13.30
CA GLN A 57 1.49 -3.96 12.66
C GLN A 57 1.32 -3.92 11.13
N GLN A 58 0.17 -3.49 10.64
CA GLN A 58 -0.09 -3.33 9.20
C GLN A 58 0.75 -2.21 8.59
N VAL A 59 0.93 -1.10 9.31
CA VAL A 59 1.82 -0.01 8.88
C VAL A 59 3.25 -0.51 8.74
N ALA A 60 3.77 -1.24 9.72
CA ALA A 60 5.11 -1.81 9.66
C ALA A 60 5.29 -2.79 8.48
N ARG A 61 4.27 -3.60 8.16
CA ARG A 61 4.30 -4.47 6.97
C ARG A 61 4.36 -3.65 5.67
N VAL A 62 3.55 -2.59 5.56
CA VAL A 62 3.58 -1.69 4.41
C VAL A 62 4.96 -1.07 4.21
N GLU A 63 5.59 -0.59 5.29
CA GLU A 63 6.92 0.01 5.22
C GLU A 63 7.99 -0.98 4.79
N LYS A 64 7.93 -2.23 5.27
CA LYS A 64 8.82 -3.31 4.83
C LYS A 64 8.71 -3.59 3.33
N ILE A 65 7.49 -3.59 2.78
CA ILE A 65 7.28 -3.76 1.33
C ILE A 65 7.84 -2.55 0.57
N LEU A 66 7.61 -1.33 1.06
CA LEU A 66 8.14 -0.11 0.43
C LEU A 66 9.67 -0.08 0.39
N GLN A 67 10.34 -0.51 1.47
CA GLN A 67 11.80 -0.61 1.52
C GLN A 67 12.35 -1.57 0.46
N ARG A 68 11.68 -2.72 0.23
CA ARG A 68 12.05 -3.70 -0.80
C ARG A 68 11.97 -3.13 -2.22
N LEU A 69 11.00 -2.25 -2.47
CA LEU A 69 10.83 -1.58 -3.77
C LEU A 69 11.93 -0.54 -4.04
N GLY A 70 12.84 -0.29 -3.09
CA GLY A 70 13.94 0.65 -3.22
C GLY A 70 13.49 2.11 -3.22
N PRO A 71 14.36 3.05 -3.62
CA PRO A 71 13.99 4.46 -3.80
C PRO A 71 13.10 4.65 -5.04
N LEU A 72 12.28 5.71 -5.03
CA LEU A 72 11.52 6.11 -6.22
C LEU A 72 12.54 6.52 -7.29
N GLN A 73 12.63 5.75 -8.38
CA GLN A 73 13.41 6.14 -9.54
C GLN A 73 12.79 7.44 -10.07
N LYS A 74 13.61 8.51 -10.07
CA LYS A 74 13.26 9.83 -10.58
C LYS A 74 13.27 9.83 -12.10
#